data_AF-A0A969N9T0-F1
#
_entry.id   AF-A0A969N9T0-F1
#
_cell.length_a   1.000
_cell.length_b   1.000
_cell.length_c   1.000
_cell.angle_alpha   90.00
_cell.angle_beta   90.00
_cell.angle_gamma   90.00
#
_symmetry.space_group_name_H-M   'P 1'
#
loop_
_entity.id
_entity.type
_entity.pdbx_description
1 polymer ?
#
loop_
_entity_poly.entity_id
_entity_poly.type
_entity_poly.pdbx_seq_one_letter_code
_entity_poly.pdbx_strand_id
1 'polypeptide(L)' 'MSKLLIKNAKCIVNETLVKTDILIDKEQISKVSEFIEEMGNESENY' A
#
# COMPACT_ATOMS: atom_id res chain seq x y z
N MET A 1 -7.46 21.58 -9.45
CA MET A 1 -6.38 20.57 -9.47
C MET A 1 -6.99 19.23 -9.16
N SER A 2 -6.69 18.21 -9.98
CA SER A 2 -7.24 16.86 -9.79
C SER A 2 -6.30 16.02 -8.92
N LYS A 3 -6.86 15.27 -7.98
CA LYS A 3 -6.15 14.26 -7.19
C LYS A 3 -6.43 12.88 -7.79
N LEU A 4 -5.40 12.05 -7.92
CA LEU A 4 -5.52 10.68 -8.40
C LEU A 4 -5.19 9.71 -7.26
N LEU A 5 -6.11 8.80 -6.96
CA LEU A 5 -5.89 7.75 -5.97
C LEU A 5 -5.79 6.40 -6.69
N ILE A 6 -4.63 5.75 -6.58
CA ILE A 6 -4.40 4.39 -7.05
C ILE A 6 -4.59 3.46 -5.85
N LYS A 7 -5.62 2.61 -5.89
CA LYS A 7 -5.93 1.68 -4.80
C LYS A 7 -5.34 0.29 -5.04
N ASN A 8 -4.98 -0.42 -3.97
CA ASN A 8 -4.47 -1.79 -3.98
C ASN A 8 -3.30 -2.02 -4.95
N ALA A 9 -2.42 -1.03 -5.10
CA ALA A 9 -1.24 -1.16 -5.93
C ALA A 9 -0.27 -2.17 -5.31
N LYS A 10 0.39 -2.97 -6.15
CA LYS A 10 1.57 -3.74 -5.76
C LYS A 10 2.80 -2.99 -6.27
N CYS A 11 3.66 -2.56 -5.37
CA CYS A 11 4.82 -1.74 -5.66
C CYS A 11 6.09 -2.41 -5.15
N ILE A 12 7.19 -2.23 -5.87
CA ILE A 12 8.51 -2.70 -5.43
C ILE A 12 9.21 -1.51 -4.77
N VAL A 13 9.51 -1.63 -3.48
CA VAL A 13 10.24 -0.64 -2.68
C VAL A 13 11.45 -1.33 -2.09
N ASN A 14 12.66 -0.86 -2.40
CA ASN A 14 13.92 -1.46 -1.95
C ASN A 14 13.96 -2.99 -2.13
N GLU A 15 13.66 -3.46 -3.34
CA GLU A 15 13.59 -4.90 -3.70
C GLU A 15 12.49 -5.72 -2.97
N THR A 16 11.67 -5.08 -2.13
CA THR A 16 10.55 -5.71 -1.43
C THR A 16 9.22 -5.40 -2.12
N LEU A 17 8.40 -6.42 -2.35
CA LEU A 17 7.05 -6.25 -2.89
C LEU A 17 6.08 -5.86 -1.77
N VAL A 18 5.46 -4.69 -1.89
CA VAL A 18 4.52 -4.14 -0.89
C VAL A 18 3.18 -3.84 -1.55
N LYS A 19 2.08 -4.09 -0.84
CA LYS A 19 0.73 -3.69 -1.25
C LYS A 19 0.41 -2.34 -0.61
N THR A 20 0.00 -1.35 -1.40
CA THR A 20 -0.20 0.03 -0.91
C THR A 20 -1.27 0.78 -1.71
N ASP A 21 -1.89 1.77 -1.08
CA ASP A 21 -2.63 2.84 -1.77
C ASP A 21 -1.70 4.03 -2.02
N ILE A 22 -1.78 4.65 -3.19
CA ILE A 22 -0.94 5.80 -3.58
C ILE A 22 -1.83 6.98 -3.98
N LEU A 23 -1.64 8.13 -3.30
CA LEU A 23 -2.26 9.39 -3.66
C LEU A 23 -1.26 10.26 -4.44
N ILE A 24 -1.65 10.64 -5.66
CA ILE A 24 -0.94 11.59 -6.51
C ILE A 24 -1.69 12.92 -6.48
N ASP A 25 -0.98 14.00 -6.14
CA ASP A 25 -1.48 15.37 -6.16
C ASP A 25 -0.43 16.28 -6.81
N LYS A 26 -0.86 17.19 -7.68
CA LYS A 26 0.02 18.09 -8.43
C LYS A 26 1.20 17.38 -9.13
N GLU A 27 0.92 16.24 -9.76
CA GLU A 27 1.90 15.41 -10.48
C GLU A 27 2.99 14.78 -9.59
N GLN A 28 2.84 14.83 -8.27
CA GLN A 28 3.76 14.22 -7.31
C GLN A 28 3.04 13.22 -6.42
N ILE A 29 3.79 12.23 -5.90
CA ILE A 29 3.29 11.33 -4.87
C ILE A 29 3.13 12.14 -3.59
N SER A 30 1.88 12.29 -3.13
CA SER A 30 1.56 13.02 -1.91
C SER A 30 1.51 12.10 -0.69
N LYS A 31 1.03 10.86 -0.85
CA LYS A 31 0.93 9.89 0.25
C LYS A 31 1.01 8.45 -0.26
N VAL A 32 1.67 7.60 0.51
CA VAL A 32 1.72 6.14 0.34
C VAL A 32 1.19 5.53 1.63
N SER A 33 0.19 4.66 1.55
CA SER A 33 -0.39 3.98 2.72
C SER A 33 -0.20 2.47 2.54
N GLU A 34 0.84 1.94 3.16
CA GLU A 34 1.20 0.53 3.08
C GLU A 34 0.17 -0.31 3.83
N PHE A 35 -0.26 -1.39 3.20
CA PHE A 35 -0.97 -2.46 3.88
C PHE A 35 0.10 -3.42 4.41
N ILE A 36 0.35 -3.35 5.71
CA ILE A 36 0.93 -4.49 6.41
C ILE A 36 -0.18 -5.54 6.41
N GLU A 37 -0.07 -6.56 5.54
CA GLU A 37 -0.82 -7.79 5.78
C GLU A 37 -0.26 -8.38 7.08
N GLU A 38 -0.85 -8.00 8.22
CA GLU A 38 -0.80 -8.84 9.41
C GLU A 38 -1.43 -10.16 8.98
N MET A 39 -0.60 -11.13 8.56
CA MET A 39 -1.05 -12.51 8.49
C MET A 39 -1.60 -12.81 9.87
N GLY A 40 -2.93 -12.89 9.98
CA GLY A 40 -3.60 -13.33 11.17
C GLY A 40 -2.93 -14.63 11.55
N ASN A 41 -2.12 -14.59 12.61
CA ASN A 41 -1.61 -15.77 13.23
C ASN A 41 -2.79 -16.36 14.02
N GLU A 42 -3.82 -16.80 13.32
CA GLU A 42 -4.80 -17.73 13.86
C GLU A 42 -4.07 -19.07 13.92
N SER A 43 -3.12 -19.15 14.86
CA SER A 43 -2.63 -20.39 15.41
C SER A 43 -3.87 -21.16 15.82
N GLU A 44 -4.15 -22.23 15.10
CA GLU A 44 -4.96 -23.34 15.57
C GLU A 44 -4.52 -23.65 17.00
N ASN A 45 -5.38 -23.36 17.96
CA ASN A 45 -5.30 -23.85 19.33
C ASN A 45 -6.67 -23.62 19.99
N TYR A 46 -7.57 -24.59 19.83
CA TYR A 46 -8.18 -25.37 20.91
C TYR A 46 -8.89 -26.60 20.35
#